data_AF-A0A3D2SP40-F1
#
_entry.id   AF-A0A3D2SP40-F1
#
_cell.length_a   1.000
_cell.length_b   1.000
_cell.length_c   1.000
_cell.angle_alpha   90.00
_cell.angle_beta   90.00
_cell.angle_gamma   90.00
#
_symmetry.space_group_name_H-M   'P 1'
#
loop_
_entity.id
_entity.type
_entity.pdbx_description
1 polymer ?
#
loop_
_entity_poly.entity_id
_entity_poly.type
_entity_poly.pdbx_seq_one_letter_code
_entity_poly.pdbx_strand_id
1 'polypeptide(L)'
;APFQNLPETAIIDEQLHLLFQKTETMCLLLQLLAFTYHEQTNHKESSKLKKKIEKSLNQLHQNIIHDADHFSQLEVETRHRTRKRCKRLRYCIEFVSSLYDGKSVKKYLKQLQAVQDKLGLYNDLHVTEQVFSQSADQQAEYWFAVGWSKAKQQQILHESEQALKKLADIKVFW
;
A
#
# COMPACT_ATOMS: atom_id res chain seq x y z
N ALA A 1 -1.93 11.39 -25.59
CA ALA A 1 -0.54 10.99 -25.27
C ALA A 1 0.26 10.98 -26.58
N PRO A 2 1.58 11.21 -26.56
CA PRO A 2 2.40 11.25 -27.79
C PRO A 2 2.75 9.87 -28.37
N PHE A 3 2.22 8.80 -27.79
CA PHE A 3 2.31 7.42 -28.26
C PHE A 3 0.89 6.82 -28.24
N GLN A 4 0.59 5.93 -29.19
CA GLN A 4 -0.73 5.31 -29.33
C GLN A 4 -0.85 3.98 -28.57
N ASN A 5 0.28 3.28 -28.37
CA ASN A 5 0.34 1.99 -27.69
C ASN A 5 1.16 2.09 -26.41
N LEU A 6 0.85 1.25 -25.43
CA LEU A 6 1.68 1.08 -24.25
C LEU A 6 2.86 0.13 -24.57
N PRO A 7 3.98 0.23 -23.83
CA PRO A 7 5.04 -0.76 -23.90
C PRO A 7 4.47 -2.16 -23.76
N GLU A 8 4.96 -3.10 -24.57
CA GLU A 8 4.66 -4.52 -24.39
C GLU A 8 5.22 -4.96 -23.04
N THR A 9 4.39 -4.92 -22.00
CA THR A 9 4.72 -5.54 -20.73
C THR A 9 4.88 -7.03 -20.98
N ALA A 10 6.00 -7.60 -20.52
CA ALA A 10 6.25 -9.03 -20.53
C ALA A 10 4.95 -9.76 -20.20
N ILE A 11 4.50 -10.55 -21.17
CA ILE A 11 3.29 -11.38 -21.17
C ILE A 11 3.01 -11.82 -19.73
N ILE A 12 1.82 -11.50 -19.21
CA ILE A 12 1.30 -12.16 -18.00
C ILE A 12 1.42 -13.64 -18.30
N ASP A 13 2.37 -14.29 -17.64
CA ASP A 13 2.83 -15.64 -17.97
C ASP A 13 1.63 -16.51 -18.32
N GLU A 14 1.52 -16.92 -19.60
CA GLU A 14 0.39 -17.76 -20.04
C GLU A 14 0.32 -19.04 -19.19
N GLN A 15 1.38 -19.37 -18.45
CA GLN A 15 1.50 -20.49 -17.54
C GLN A 15 1.16 -20.18 -16.07
N LEU A 16 0.68 -18.98 -15.73
CA LEU A 16 0.30 -18.65 -14.34
C LEU A 16 -0.74 -19.63 -13.79
N HIS A 17 -1.66 -20.11 -14.64
CA HIS A 17 -2.64 -21.12 -14.29
C HIS A 17 -2.00 -22.47 -13.90
N LEU A 18 -0.84 -22.83 -14.49
CA LEU A 18 -0.11 -24.04 -14.12
C LEU A 18 0.43 -23.93 -12.68
N LEU A 19 0.83 -22.74 -12.22
CA LEU A 19 1.27 -22.53 -10.85
C LEU A 19 0.16 -22.86 -9.84
N PHE A 20 -1.09 -22.48 -10.14
CA PHE A 20 -2.25 -22.80 -9.30
C PHE A 20 -2.64 -24.28 -9.32
N GLN A 21 -2.26 -25.01 -10.37
CA GLN A 21 -2.47 -26.45 -10.49
C GLN A 21 -1.36 -27.29 -9.84
N LYS A 22 -0.23 -26.67 -9.46
CA LYS A 22 0.86 -27.38 -8.79
C LYS A 22 0.41 -27.93 -7.43
N THR A 23 0.86 -29.14 -7.13
CA THR A 23 0.58 -29.83 -5.87
C THR A 23 0.98 -28.99 -4.67
N GLU A 24 2.12 -28.29 -4.73
CA GLU A 24 2.61 -27.44 -3.65
C GLU A 24 1.64 -26.30 -3.35
N THR A 25 1.10 -25.65 -4.38
CA THR A 25 0.12 -24.57 -4.25
C THR A 25 -1.19 -25.09 -3.65
N MET A 26 -1.69 -26.22 -4.14
CA MET A 26 -2.91 -26.85 -3.61
C MET A 26 -2.74 -27.29 -2.16
N CYS A 27 -1.59 -27.89 -1.80
CA CYS A 27 -1.26 -28.25 -0.43
C CYS A 27 -1.23 -27.03 0.49
N LEU A 28 -0.61 -25.93 0.06
CA LEU A 28 -0.60 -24.68 0.84
C LEU A 28 -2.02 -24.15 1.09
N LEU A 29 -2.88 -24.15 0.07
CA LEU A 29 -4.27 -23.72 0.22
C LEU A 29 -5.05 -24.62 1.18
N LEU A 30 -4.87 -25.94 1.08
CA LEU A 30 -5.49 -26.90 1.99
C LEU A 30 -4.99 -26.75 3.43
N GLN A 31 -3.69 -26.49 3.62
CA GLN A 31 -3.11 -26.22 4.94
C GLN A 31 -3.67 -24.93 5.55
N LEU A 32 -3.82 -23.86 4.76
CA LEU A 32 -4.43 -22.62 5.21
C LEU A 32 -5.90 -22.82 5.60
N LEU A 33 -6.66 -23.56 4.79
CA LEU A 33 -8.05 -23.92 5.11
C LEU A 33 -8.11 -24.73 6.42
N ALA A 34 -7.31 -25.80 6.53
CA ALA A 34 -7.23 -26.61 7.73
C ALA A 34 -6.86 -25.77 8.97
N PHE A 35 -5.95 -24.81 8.84
CA PHE A 35 -5.59 -23.87 9.90
C PHE A 35 -6.77 -22.98 10.31
N THR A 36 -7.53 -22.44 9.35
CA THR A 36 -8.71 -21.60 9.66
C THR A 36 -9.85 -22.36 10.31
N TYR A 37 -9.99 -23.66 10.00
CA TYR A 37 -11.00 -24.54 10.60
C TYR A 37 -10.59 -25.09 11.98
N HIS A 38 -9.31 -25.00 12.34
CA HIS A 38 -8.84 -25.47 13.64
C HIS A 38 -9.26 -24.49 14.73
N GLU A 39 -10.48 -24.65 15.26
CA GLU A 39 -10.97 -23.88 16.40
C GLU A 39 -10.18 -24.22 17.66
N GLN A 40 -9.22 -23.36 18.01
CA GLN A 40 -8.69 -23.33 19.37
C GLN A 40 -9.68 -22.61 20.28
N THR A 41 -10.54 -23.39 20.93
CA THR A 41 -11.51 -22.96 21.95
C THR A 41 -10.82 -22.60 23.27
N ASN A 42 -9.90 -21.64 23.24
CA ASN A 42 -9.36 -21.01 24.45
C ASN A 42 -10.03 -19.65 24.64
N HIS A 43 -11.32 -19.68 24.97
CA HIS A 43 -12.11 -18.49 25.32
C HIS A 43 -11.68 -17.95 26.70
N LYS A 44 -10.55 -17.24 26.75
CA LYS A 44 -10.25 -16.30 27.85
C LYS A 44 -9.80 -14.95 27.28
N GLU A 45 -10.59 -13.92 27.63
CA GLU A 45 -10.30 -12.46 27.63
C GLU A 45 -10.48 -11.65 26.33
N SER A 46 -11.72 -11.22 26.05
CA SER A 46 -12.00 -10.18 25.03
C SER A 46 -11.41 -8.81 25.39
N SER A 47 -11.21 -8.50 26.68
CA SER A 47 -10.65 -7.21 27.12
C SER A 47 -9.16 -7.04 26.76
N LYS A 48 -8.38 -8.14 26.71
CA LYS A 48 -6.97 -8.09 26.28
C LYS A 48 -6.85 -7.93 24.76
N LEU A 49 -7.82 -8.41 23.98
CA LEU A 49 -7.79 -8.32 22.53
C LEU A 49 -7.87 -6.87 22.04
N LYS A 50 -8.84 -6.10 22.55
CA LYS A 50 -9.00 -4.69 22.16
C LYS A 50 -7.73 -3.88 22.45
N LYS A 51 -7.15 -4.05 23.64
CA LYS A 51 -5.88 -3.39 24.03
C LYS A 51 -4.71 -3.79 23.12
N LYS A 52 -4.63 -5.06 22.69
CA LYS A 52 -3.60 -5.53 21.73
C LYS A 52 -3.79 -4.89 20.35
N ILE A 53 -5.04 -4.77 19.88
CA ILE A 53 -5.39 -4.12 18.61
C ILE A 53 -4.98 -2.64 18.66
N GLU A 54 -5.42 -1.90 19.67
CA GLU A 54 -5.09 -0.49 19.87
C GLU A 54 -3.57 -0.26 19.89
N LYS A 55 -2.81 -1.12 20.59
CA LYS A 55 -1.35 -1.06 20.60
C LYS A 55 -0.74 -1.25 19.21
N SER A 56 -1.24 -2.23 18.45
CA SER A 56 -0.76 -2.52 17.09
C SER A 56 -1.09 -1.38 16.11
N LEU A 57 -2.32 -0.85 16.16
CA LEU A 57 -2.75 0.29 15.35
C LEU A 57 -1.93 1.54 15.67
N ASN A 58 -1.73 1.84 16.97
CA ASN A 58 -0.87 2.93 17.41
C ASN A 58 0.55 2.78 16.88
N GLN A 59 1.14 1.58 16.99
CA GLN A 59 2.50 1.35 16.50
C GLN A 59 2.61 1.58 14.99
N LEU A 60 1.65 1.10 14.20
CA LEU A 60 1.62 1.34 12.75
C LEU A 60 1.46 2.83 12.44
N HIS A 61 0.56 3.52 13.13
CA HIS A 61 0.31 4.95 12.93
C HIS A 61 1.53 5.80 13.30
N GLN A 62 2.16 5.55 14.44
CA GLN A 62 3.37 6.26 14.88
C GLN A 62 4.53 6.07 13.90
N ASN A 63 4.71 4.85 13.36
CA ASN A 63 5.72 4.60 12.33
C ASN A 63 5.44 5.36 11.03
N ILE A 64 4.19 5.66 10.71
CA ILE A 64 3.83 6.46 9.53
C ILE A 64 4.05 7.95 9.81
N ILE A 65 3.67 8.43 11.00
CA ILE A 65 3.88 9.83 11.41
C ILE A 65 5.36 10.16 11.52
N HIS A 66 6.18 9.23 12.04
CA HIS A 66 7.62 9.43 12.13
C HIS A 66 8.25 9.73 10.76
N ASP A 67 7.79 9.05 9.71
CA ASP A 67 8.24 9.27 8.34
C ASP A 67 7.62 10.55 7.71
N ALA A 68 6.59 11.17 8.31
CA ALA A 68 5.79 12.23 7.69
C ALA A 68 6.52 13.58 7.60
N ASP A 69 7.28 13.96 8.63
CA ASP A 69 7.85 15.32 8.73
C ASP A 69 8.91 15.63 7.68
N HIS A 70 9.65 14.60 7.27
CA HIS A 70 10.79 14.67 6.37
C HIS A 70 10.64 13.69 5.20
N PHE A 71 9.41 13.33 4.85
CA PHE A 71 9.11 12.29 3.85
C PHE A 71 9.82 12.54 2.50
N SER A 72 9.86 13.80 2.04
CA SER A 72 10.55 14.17 0.79
C SER A 72 12.07 14.02 0.83
N GLN A 73 12.66 13.94 2.02
CA GLN A 73 14.11 13.78 2.23
C GLN A 73 14.51 12.32 2.44
N LEU A 74 13.55 11.43 2.74
CA LEU A 74 13.79 10.01 2.93
C LEU A 74 14.28 9.34 1.64
N GLU A 75 15.06 8.27 1.77
CA GLU A 75 15.43 7.43 0.64
C GLU A 75 14.21 6.72 0.02
N VAL A 76 14.31 6.37 -1.26
CA VAL A 76 13.24 5.73 -2.04
C VAL A 76 12.71 4.46 -1.35
N GLU A 77 13.59 3.61 -0.85
CA GLU A 77 13.21 2.39 -0.10
C GLU A 77 12.38 2.69 1.15
N THR A 78 12.77 3.74 1.88
CA THR A 78 12.02 4.17 3.06
C THR A 78 10.65 4.73 2.67
N ARG A 79 10.55 5.51 1.58
CA ARG A 79 9.26 6.00 1.06
C ARG A 79 8.33 4.83 0.68
N HIS A 80 8.85 3.81 0.01
CA HIS A 80 8.09 2.60 -0.32
C HIS A 80 7.65 1.83 0.93
N ARG A 81 8.49 1.77 1.97
CA ARG A 81 8.14 1.18 3.26
C ARG A 81 6.98 1.93 3.93
N THR A 82 6.98 3.27 3.92
CA THR A 82 5.87 4.07 4.44
C THR A 82 4.56 3.78 3.69
N ARG A 83 4.60 3.66 2.36
CA ARG A 83 3.44 3.26 1.56
C ARG A 83 2.90 1.88 1.94
N LYS A 84 3.79 0.88 2.11
CA LYS A 84 3.40 -0.46 2.58
C LYS A 84 2.76 -0.40 3.97
N ARG A 85 3.31 0.40 4.89
CA ARG A 85 2.72 0.63 6.23
C ARG A 85 1.34 1.27 6.15
N CYS A 86 1.13 2.26 5.29
CA CYS A 86 -0.19 2.88 5.08
C CYS A 86 -1.23 1.88 4.59
N LYS A 87 -0.88 1.01 3.64
CA LYS A 87 -1.75 -0.08 3.18
C LYS A 87 -2.07 -1.07 4.30
N ARG A 88 -1.04 -1.49 5.05
CA ARG A 88 -1.20 -2.39 6.18
C ARG A 88 -2.13 -1.79 7.25
N LEU A 89 -1.95 -0.52 7.60
CA LEU A 89 -2.81 0.17 8.56
C LEU A 89 -4.27 0.16 8.11
N ARG A 90 -4.54 0.44 6.83
CA ARG A 90 -5.90 0.35 6.28
C ARG A 90 -6.50 -1.04 6.44
N TYR A 91 -5.79 -2.09 6.00
CA TYR A 91 -6.30 -3.45 6.10
C TYR A 91 -6.55 -3.86 7.55
N CYS A 92 -5.66 -3.47 8.47
CA CYS A 92 -5.89 -3.70 9.90
C CYS A 92 -7.14 -2.97 10.40
N ILE A 93 -7.36 -1.70 10.01
CA ILE A 93 -8.54 -0.93 10.41
C ILE A 93 -9.82 -1.54 9.82
N GLU A 94 -9.82 -1.91 8.54
CA GLU A 94 -10.97 -2.56 7.89
C GLU A 94 -11.31 -3.87 8.59
N PHE A 95 -10.29 -4.68 8.94
CA PHE A 95 -10.45 -5.94 9.66
C PHE A 95 -11.08 -5.78 11.05
N VAL A 96 -10.67 -4.75 11.81
CA VAL A 96 -11.17 -4.52 13.18
C VAL A 96 -12.31 -3.52 13.25
N SER A 97 -12.82 -3.04 12.12
CA SER A 97 -13.78 -1.93 12.04
C SER A 97 -15.06 -2.17 12.83
N SER A 98 -15.52 -3.43 12.91
CA SER A 98 -16.71 -3.83 13.66
C SER A 98 -16.59 -3.66 15.19
N LEU A 99 -15.37 -3.46 15.72
CA LEU A 99 -15.11 -3.25 17.14
C LEU A 99 -15.20 -1.77 17.56
N TYR A 100 -15.39 -0.85 16.61
CA TYR A 100 -15.35 0.60 16.83
C TYR A 100 -16.58 1.30 16.24
N ASP A 101 -16.79 2.56 16.60
CA ASP A 101 -17.86 3.38 16.01
C ASP A 101 -17.61 3.63 14.52
N GLY A 102 -18.56 3.23 13.67
CA GLY A 102 -18.41 3.30 12.22
C GLY A 102 -18.20 4.71 11.67
N LYS A 103 -18.72 5.77 12.34
CA LYS A 103 -18.51 7.16 11.90
C LYS A 103 -17.05 7.58 12.12
N SER A 104 -16.49 7.23 13.27
CA SER A 104 -15.09 7.51 13.61
C SER A 104 -14.10 6.77 12.68
N VAL A 105 -14.36 5.48 12.40
CA VAL A 105 -13.59 4.66 11.45
C VAL A 105 -13.63 5.27 10.05
N LYS A 106 -14.83 5.62 9.55
CA LYS A 106 -15.00 6.21 8.22
C LYS A 106 -14.27 7.56 8.10
N LYS A 107 -14.31 8.39 9.15
CA LYS A 107 -13.59 9.68 9.18
C LYS A 107 -12.08 9.47 9.04
N TYR A 108 -11.52 8.50 9.76
CA TYR A 108 -10.09 8.20 9.69
C TYR A 108 -9.70 7.58 8.34
N LEU A 109 -10.45 6.59 7.86
CA LEU A 109 -10.18 5.94 6.57
C LEU A 109 -10.23 6.92 5.40
N LYS A 110 -11.11 7.93 5.43
CA LYS A 110 -11.15 8.98 4.40
C LYS A 110 -9.84 9.76 4.31
N GLN A 111 -9.18 9.99 5.44
CA GLN A 111 -7.93 10.74 5.50
C GLN A 111 -6.74 9.85 5.12
N LEU A 112 -6.75 8.60 5.60
CA LEU A 112 -5.78 7.60 5.17
C LEU A 112 -5.87 7.32 3.65
N GLN A 113 -7.07 7.35 3.06
CA GLN A 113 -7.26 7.24 1.60
C GLN A 113 -6.51 8.36 0.86
N ALA A 114 -6.64 9.62 1.30
CA ALA A 114 -5.96 10.73 0.65
C ALA A 114 -4.43 10.57 0.65
N VAL A 115 -3.87 10.01 1.74
CA VAL A 115 -2.45 9.64 1.80
C VAL A 115 -2.13 8.51 0.83
N GLN A 116 -2.95 7.46 0.80
CA GLN A 116 -2.75 6.32 -0.09
C GLN A 116 -2.82 6.70 -1.56
N ASP A 117 -3.70 7.63 -1.94
CA ASP A 117 -3.84 8.11 -3.31
C ASP A 117 -2.57 8.84 -3.76
N LYS A 118 -2.01 9.71 -2.92
CA LYS A 118 -0.76 10.44 -3.23
C LYS A 118 0.46 9.52 -3.27
N LEU A 119 0.60 8.63 -2.29
CA LEU A 119 1.66 7.62 -2.27
C LEU A 119 1.51 6.60 -3.40
N GLY A 120 0.29 6.31 -3.81
CA GLY A 120 -0.05 5.49 -4.98
C GLY A 120 0.43 6.15 -6.25
N LEU A 121 -0.01 7.38 -6.51
CA LEU A 121 0.40 8.15 -7.67
C LEU A 121 1.92 8.34 -7.75
N TYR A 122 2.59 8.63 -6.63
CA TYR A 122 4.05 8.71 -6.58
C TYR A 122 4.71 7.40 -7.04
N ASN A 123 4.23 6.27 -6.52
CA ASN A 123 4.72 4.95 -6.92
C ASN A 123 4.45 4.66 -8.40
N ASP A 124 3.28 5.04 -8.90
CA ASP A 124 2.90 4.80 -10.30
C ASP A 124 3.79 5.61 -11.25
N LEU A 125 4.21 6.82 -10.87
CA LEU A 125 5.19 7.61 -11.63
C LEU A 125 6.59 6.95 -11.65
N HIS A 126 7.00 6.30 -10.57
CA HIS A 126 8.26 5.53 -10.52
C HIS A 126 8.20 4.29 -11.40
N VAL A 127 7.11 3.52 -11.32
CA VAL A 127 6.90 2.36 -12.18
C VAL A 127 6.80 2.78 -13.65
N THR A 128 6.11 3.89 -13.95
CA THR A 128 6.01 4.44 -15.30
C THR A 128 7.38 4.83 -15.83
N GLU A 129 8.19 5.56 -15.04
CA GLU A 129 9.56 5.88 -15.44
C GLU A 129 10.35 4.61 -15.77
N GLN A 130 10.32 3.60 -14.89
CA GLN A 130 11.06 2.36 -15.08
C GLN A 130 10.60 1.61 -16.34
N VAL A 131 9.30 1.35 -16.48
CA VAL A 131 8.75 0.60 -17.62
C VAL A 131 9.02 1.30 -18.94
N PHE A 132 8.75 2.62 -19.03
CA PHE A 132 8.97 3.35 -20.27
C PHE A 132 10.45 3.56 -20.57
N SER A 133 11.32 3.69 -19.57
CA SER A 133 12.78 3.79 -19.79
C SER A 133 13.36 2.54 -20.45
N GLN A 134 12.87 1.35 -20.07
CA GLN A 134 13.30 0.08 -20.66
C GLN A 134 12.89 -0.09 -22.12
N SER A 135 11.79 0.57 -22.52
CA SER A 135 11.25 0.51 -23.88
C SER A 135 11.63 1.71 -24.74
N ALA A 136 12.16 2.78 -24.14
CA ALA A 136 12.53 4.01 -24.84
C ALA A 136 13.76 3.85 -25.75
N ASP A 137 14.57 2.82 -25.53
CA ASP A 137 15.69 2.44 -26.40
C ASP A 137 15.20 1.90 -27.75
N GLN A 138 14.04 1.25 -27.79
CA GLN A 138 13.44 0.71 -29.02
C GLN A 138 12.45 1.69 -29.67
N GLN A 139 11.74 2.50 -28.87
CA GLN A 139 10.73 3.44 -29.35
C GLN A 139 10.92 4.83 -28.71
N ALA A 140 11.51 5.75 -29.48
CA ALA A 140 11.91 7.07 -28.97
C ALA A 140 10.74 7.93 -28.46
N GLU A 141 9.51 7.69 -28.93
CA GLU A 141 8.29 8.37 -28.46
C GLU A 141 8.01 8.16 -26.96
N TYR A 142 8.54 7.09 -26.36
CA TYR A 142 8.43 6.82 -24.92
C TYR A 142 9.28 7.74 -24.04
N TRP A 143 10.30 8.41 -24.60
CA TRP A 143 11.08 9.40 -23.85
C TRP A 143 10.22 10.55 -23.30
N PHE A 144 9.11 10.88 -23.97
CA PHE A 144 8.16 11.84 -23.43
C PHE A 144 7.53 11.35 -22.12
N ALA A 145 7.12 10.08 -22.04
CA ALA A 145 6.53 9.51 -20.82
C ALA A 145 7.53 9.50 -19.66
N VAL A 146 8.78 9.14 -19.94
CA VAL A 146 9.88 9.16 -18.97
C VAL A 146 10.11 10.57 -18.45
N GLY A 147 10.26 11.55 -19.35
CA GLY A 147 10.48 12.94 -19.00
C GLY A 147 9.33 13.55 -18.21
N TRP A 148 8.08 13.32 -18.65
CA TRP A 148 6.89 13.77 -17.95
C TRP A 148 6.78 13.16 -16.55
N SER A 149 7.04 11.86 -16.42
CA SER A 149 6.98 11.16 -15.13
C SER A 149 8.01 11.71 -14.15
N LYS A 150 9.27 11.87 -14.58
CA LYS A 150 10.33 12.51 -13.78
C LYS A 150 9.96 13.91 -13.33
N ALA A 151 9.47 14.75 -14.25
CA ALA A 151 9.08 16.12 -13.93
C ALA A 151 7.95 16.17 -12.87
N LYS A 152 7.02 15.22 -12.89
CA LYS A 152 5.89 15.16 -11.95
C LYS A 152 6.24 14.57 -10.59
N GLN A 153 7.26 13.72 -10.49
CA GLN A 153 7.61 13.03 -9.24
C GLN A 153 7.87 13.99 -8.09
N GLN A 154 8.61 15.09 -8.29
CA GLN A 154 8.93 16.02 -7.22
C GLN A 154 7.68 16.73 -6.66
N GLN A 155 6.76 17.12 -7.55
CA GLN A 155 5.48 17.72 -7.16
C GLN A 155 4.67 16.73 -6.30
N ILE A 156 4.47 15.49 -6.80
CA ILE A 156 3.67 14.48 -6.09
C ILE A 156 4.35 14.02 -4.79
N LEU A 157 5.68 14.01 -4.72
CA LEU A 157 6.43 13.72 -3.50
C LEU A 157 6.10 14.75 -2.40
N HIS A 158 6.10 16.04 -2.74
CA HIS A 158 5.75 17.09 -1.79
C HIS A 158 4.27 17.03 -1.39
N GLU A 159 3.37 16.76 -2.33
CA GLU A 159 1.95 16.55 -2.03
C GLU A 159 1.72 15.33 -1.11
N SER A 160 2.52 14.26 -1.28
CA SER A 160 2.49 13.08 -0.42
C SER A 160 2.93 13.40 1.01
N GLU A 161 4.00 14.18 1.16
CA GLU A 161 4.46 14.67 2.47
C GLU A 161 3.38 15.53 3.16
N GLN A 162 2.75 16.47 2.43
CA GLN A 162 1.66 17.28 2.99
C GLN A 162 0.47 16.43 3.41
N ALA A 163 0.11 15.40 2.63
CA ALA A 163 -0.96 14.48 3.00
C ALA A 163 -0.61 13.69 4.27
N LEU A 164 0.64 13.24 4.40
CA LEU A 164 1.14 12.54 5.59
C LEU A 164 1.12 13.45 6.84
N LYS A 165 1.53 14.71 6.70
CA LYS A 165 1.45 15.71 7.79
C LYS A 165 0.01 15.93 8.25
N LYS A 166 -0.93 16.08 7.30
CA LYS A 166 -2.36 16.15 7.63
C LYS A 166 -2.88 14.91 8.35
N LEU A 167 -2.35 13.73 8.03
CA LEU A 167 -2.68 12.50 8.75
C LEU A 167 -2.13 12.50 10.18
N ALA A 168 -0.97 13.09 10.42
CA ALA A 168 -0.35 13.21 11.74
C ALA A 168 -1.15 14.11 12.69
N ASP A 169 -1.80 15.16 12.16
CA ASP A 169 -2.61 16.09 12.96
C ASP A 169 -3.97 15.50 13.40
N ILE A 170 -4.36 14.33 12.88
CA ILE A 170 -5.67 13.75 13.13
C ILE A 170 -5.64 12.91 14.41
N LYS A 171 -6.62 13.15 15.28
CA LYS A 171 -6.89 12.29 16.43
C LYS A 171 -7.30 10.88 15.97
N VAL A 172 -6.55 9.88 16.43
CA VAL A 172 -6.88 8.46 16.26
C VAL A 172 -8.21 8.10 16.93
N PHE A 173 -8.95 7.15 16.35
CA PHE A 173 -10.28 6.76 16.85
C PHE A 173 -10.25 5.57 17.82
N TRP A 174 -9.13 4.87 17.89
CA TRP A 174 -8.93 3.70 18.74
C TRP A 174 -8.36 4.09 20.10
#